data_AF-A0A101GY21-F1
#
_entry.id   AF-A0A101GY21-F1
#
_cell.length_a   1.000
_cell.length_b   1.000
_cell.length_c   1.000
_cell.angle_alpha   90.00
_cell.angle_beta   90.00
_cell.angle_gamma   90.00
#
_symmetry.space_group_name_H-M   'P 1'
#
loop_
_entity.id
_entity.type
_entity.pdbx_description
1 polymer ?
#
loop_
_entity_poly.entity_id
_entity_poly.type
_entity_poly.pdbx_seq_one_letter_code
_entity_poly.pdbx_strand_id
1 'polypeptide(L)'
;VAYGVEKKTSRNSEDFGKGNIKGVIAPTSANNAALGGTWIPALVFGVPGDTITAIVLGAMLMYGLKPGPLIFIESPDLVNGVFSIAILANILLIPIGYLGIKAFAFVLKMKTSVVLTAVVLFSMIGSFAIRNSYFDIYVMLLFGFIGFMFERLSVPLAPMILGLILGPMVEDNLRVGLIKTGGSMDQFFTRPISLVLFILIVLVFLGGPALSLLKKAFSKSKKEE
;
A
#
# COMPACT_ATOMS: atom_id res chain seq x y z
N VAL A 1 11.67 -0.82 6.60
CA VAL A 1 12.07 -0.07 7.83
C VAL A 1 12.63 -1.00 8.91
N ALA A 2 11.87 -2.00 9.37
CA ALA A 2 12.29 -2.91 10.46
C ALA A 2 13.67 -3.56 10.26
N TYR A 3 13.99 -4.05 9.06
CA TYR A 3 15.33 -4.58 8.75
C TYR A 3 16.47 -3.57 9.02
N GLY A 4 16.27 -2.33 8.58
CA GLY A 4 17.28 -1.26 8.73
C GLY A 4 17.43 -0.80 10.18
N VAL A 5 16.32 -0.80 10.96
CA VAL A 5 16.35 -0.49 12.39
C VAL A 5 17.08 -1.59 13.15
N GLU A 6 16.72 -2.86 12.92
CA GLU A 6 17.37 -3.99 13.58
C GLU A 6 18.86 -4.06 13.23
N LYS A 7 19.23 -3.83 11.98
CA LYS A 7 20.65 -3.76 11.57
C LYS A 7 21.43 -2.66 12.30
N LYS A 8 20.82 -1.49 12.52
CA LYS A 8 21.47 -0.35 13.20
C LYS A 8 21.59 -0.55 14.70
N THR A 9 20.63 -1.23 15.33
CA THR A 9 20.58 -1.42 16.79
C THR A 9 21.28 -2.71 17.23
N SER A 10 21.45 -3.68 16.33
CA SER A 10 22.08 -4.96 16.63
C SER A 10 23.58 -4.82 16.87
N ARG A 11 24.08 -5.51 17.91
CA ARG A 11 25.51 -5.64 18.21
C ARG A 11 26.30 -6.34 17.08
N ASN A 12 25.64 -7.20 16.30
CA ASN A 12 26.26 -7.96 15.20
C ASN A 12 25.75 -7.45 13.85
N SER A 13 25.91 -6.14 13.61
CA SER A 13 25.42 -5.48 12.39
C SER A 13 26.11 -5.96 11.11
N GLU A 14 27.32 -6.53 11.23
CA GLU A 14 28.15 -7.05 10.13
C GLU A 14 27.63 -8.37 9.53
N ASP A 15 26.81 -9.12 10.27
CA ASP A 15 26.25 -10.40 9.83
C ASP A 15 24.95 -10.23 9.02
N PHE A 16 24.39 -9.02 8.97
CA PHE A 16 23.17 -8.72 8.20
C PHE A 16 23.45 -8.80 6.70
N GLY A 17 22.72 -9.69 6.01
CA GLY A 17 22.94 -10.01 4.60
C GLY A 17 23.75 -11.30 4.39
N LYS A 18 24.35 -11.85 5.45
CA LYS A 18 25.10 -13.12 5.43
C LYS A 18 24.33 -14.29 6.07
N GLY A 19 23.03 -14.14 6.31
CA GLY A 19 22.18 -15.16 6.92
C GLY A 19 21.81 -14.91 8.40
N ASN A 20 22.02 -13.70 8.94
CA ASN A 20 21.57 -13.38 10.29
C ASN A 20 20.03 -13.52 10.42
N ILE A 21 19.60 -14.40 11.32
CA ILE A 21 18.18 -14.73 11.56
C ILE A 21 17.35 -13.52 11.99
N LYS A 22 17.94 -12.56 12.72
CA LYS A 22 17.25 -11.32 13.14
C LYS A 22 16.88 -10.46 11.93
N GLY A 23 17.69 -10.53 10.87
CA GLY A 23 17.38 -9.90 9.58
C GLY A 23 16.18 -10.51 8.86
N VAL A 24 15.69 -11.68 9.28
CA VAL A 24 14.45 -12.28 8.77
C VAL A 24 13.31 -12.03 9.75
N ILE A 25 13.51 -12.33 11.04
CA ILE A 25 12.44 -12.22 12.07
C ILE A 25 11.92 -10.79 12.20
N ALA A 26 12.79 -9.79 12.29
CA ALA A 26 12.36 -8.40 12.48
C ALA A 26 11.45 -7.89 11.34
N PRO A 27 11.83 -7.98 10.05
CA PRO A 27 10.93 -7.57 8.97
C PRO A 27 9.69 -8.45 8.82
N THR A 28 9.76 -9.77 9.06
CA THR A 28 8.58 -10.64 8.92
C THR A 28 7.56 -10.38 10.03
N SER A 29 7.99 -10.22 11.28
CA SER A 29 7.11 -9.85 12.39
C SER A 29 6.48 -8.48 12.17
N ALA A 30 7.26 -7.49 11.70
CA ALA A 30 6.74 -6.16 11.40
C ALA A 30 5.71 -6.19 10.27
N ASN A 31 5.97 -6.97 9.21
CA ASN A 31 5.03 -7.12 8.11
C ASN A 31 3.72 -7.76 8.57
N ASN A 32 3.78 -8.87 9.33
CA ASN A 32 2.58 -9.54 9.83
C ASN A 32 1.77 -8.67 10.81
N ALA A 33 2.43 -7.86 11.64
CA ALA A 33 1.75 -6.92 12.52
C ALA A 33 1.04 -5.77 11.76
N ALA A 34 1.60 -5.35 10.62
CA ALA A 34 1.05 -4.24 9.84
C ALA A 34 -0.22 -4.59 9.05
N LEU A 35 -0.45 -5.88 8.75
CA LEU A 35 -1.57 -6.32 7.91
C LEU A 35 -2.93 -5.85 8.47
N GLY A 36 -3.20 -6.07 9.75
CA GLY A 36 -4.46 -5.65 10.38
C GLY A 36 -4.69 -4.13 10.29
N GLY A 37 -3.65 -3.34 10.54
CA GLY A 37 -3.71 -1.88 10.45
C GLY A 37 -3.88 -1.33 9.04
N THR A 38 -3.54 -2.12 8.01
CA THR A 38 -3.65 -1.75 6.59
C THR A 38 -5.05 -2.03 6.05
N TRP A 39 -5.69 -3.11 6.53
CA TRP A 39 -7.02 -3.52 6.08
C TRP A 39 -8.16 -2.70 6.67
N ILE A 40 -8.01 -2.17 7.90
CA ILE A 40 -9.06 -1.35 8.53
C ILE A 40 -9.36 -0.09 7.69
N PRO A 41 -8.37 0.74 7.32
CA PRO A 41 -8.62 1.89 6.45
C PRO A 41 -9.07 1.50 5.05
N ALA A 42 -8.55 0.39 4.52
CA ALA A 42 -8.90 -0.09 3.17
C ALA A 42 -10.38 -0.46 3.06
N LEU A 43 -10.93 -1.18 4.05
CA LEU A 43 -12.34 -1.62 4.02
C LEU A 43 -13.30 -0.53 4.48
N VAL A 44 -12.93 0.23 5.52
CA VAL A 44 -13.83 1.21 6.15
C VAL A 44 -13.84 2.52 5.37
N PHE A 45 -12.69 3.00 4.91
CA PHE A 45 -12.59 4.29 4.21
C PHE A 45 -12.38 4.13 2.71
N GLY A 46 -12.15 2.92 2.21
CA GLY A 46 -11.75 2.71 0.82
C GLY A 46 -10.34 3.26 0.54
N VAL A 47 -9.51 3.47 1.57
CA VAL A 47 -8.16 4.03 1.42
C VAL A 47 -7.14 2.95 1.76
N PRO A 48 -6.37 2.45 0.77
CA PRO A 48 -5.46 1.35 1.01
C PRO A 48 -4.21 1.84 1.76
N GLY A 49 -3.71 1.02 2.68
CA GLY A 49 -2.54 1.35 3.51
C GLY A 49 -1.21 0.91 2.90
N ASP A 50 -1.24 0.06 1.86
CA ASP A 50 -0.07 -0.45 1.16
C ASP A 50 -0.40 -0.80 -0.30
N THR A 51 0.62 -1.19 -1.07
CA THR A 51 0.45 -1.52 -2.49
C THR A 51 -0.44 -2.74 -2.72
N ILE A 52 -0.41 -3.72 -1.81
CA ILE A 52 -1.18 -4.96 -1.97
C ILE A 52 -2.67 -4.70 -1.76
N THR A 53 -3.02 -4.00 -0.68
CA THR A 53 -4.41 -3.60 -0.42
C THR A 53 -4.95 -2.67 -1.51
N ALA A 54 -4.09 -1.84 -2.12
CA ALA A 54 -4.48 -1.02 -3.26
C ALA A 54 -4.90 -1.88 -4.47
N ILE A 55 -4.12 -2.92 -4.81
CA ILE A 55 -4.46 -3.84 -5.90
C ILE A 55 -5.79 -4.56 -5.61
N VAL A 56 -5.99 -5.03 -4.38
CA VAL A 56 -7.25 -5.69 -4.00
C VAL A 56 -8.42 -4.72 -4.06
N LEU A 57 -8.26 -3.48 -3.59
CA LEU A 57 -9.25 -2.42 -3.73
C LEU A 57 -9.61 -2.16 -5.20
N GLY A 58 -8.60 -2.09 -6.07
CA GLY A 58 -8.82 -1.97 -7.52
C GLY A 58 -9.65 -3.13 -8.08
N ALA A 59 -9.34 -4.37 -7.69
CA ALA A 59 -10.11 -5.55 -8.09
C ALA A 59 -11.55 -5.50 -7.53
N MET A 60 -11.75 -5.11 -6.27
CA MET A 60 -13.07 -4.95 -5.67
C MET A 60 -13.92 -3.95 -6.46
N LEU A 61 -13.35 -2.79 -6.79
CA LEU A 61 -14.02 -1.77 -7.61
C LEU A 61 -14.39 -2.30 -9.01
N MET A 62 -13.51 -3.11 -9.63
CA MET A 62 -13.80 -3.77 -10.91
C MET A 62 -14.99 -4.73 -10.82
N TYR A 63 -15.16 -5.43 -9.69
CA TYR A 63 -16.32 -6.29 -9.43
C TYR A 63 -17.55 -5.53 -8.90
N GLY A 64 -17.51 -4.20 -8.88
CA GLY A 64 -18.61 -3.36 -8.39
C GLY A 64 -18.73 -3.30 -6.86
N LEU A 65 -17.76 -3.84 -6.13
CA LEU A 65 -17.71 -3.76 -4.67
C LEU A 65 -17.10 -2.41 -4.27
N LYS A 66 -17.88 -1.58 -3.60
CA LYS A 66 -17.45 -0.28 -3.07
C LYS A 66 -17.12 -0.41 -1.59
N PRO A 67 -15.84 -0.51 -1.22
CA PRO A 67 -15.47 -0.44 0.19
C PRO A 67 -15.78 0.95 0.74
N GLY A 68 -16.07 0.98 2.03
CA GLY A 68 -16.66 2.11 2.71
C GLY A 68 -17.50 1.63 3.89
N PRO A 69 -17.98 2.54 4.76
CA PRO A 69 -18.76 2.14 5.94
C PRO A 69 -20.08 1.48 5.55
N LEU A 70 -20.59 1.80 4.35
CA LEU A 70 -21.83 1.25 3.81
C LEU A 70 -21.73 -0.23 3.46
N ILE A 71 -20.55 -0.78 3.14
CA ILE A 71 -20.41 -2.20 2.81
C ILE A 71 -20.79 -3.10 4.00
N PHE A 72 -20.60 -2.60 5.22
CA PHE A 72 -20.98 -3.29 6.47
C PHE A 72 -22.50 -3.30 6.69
N ILE A 73 -23.23 -2.39 6.04
CA ILE A 73 -24.69 -2.26 6.18
C ILE A 73 -25.40 -2.93 4.99
N GLU A 74 -24.95 -2.64 3.77
CA GLU A 74 -25.55 -3.10 2.53
C GLU A 74 -25.14 -4.53 2.15
N SER A 75 -24.00 -5.01 2.63
CA SER A 75 -23.47 -6.34 2.31
C SER A 75 -22.84 -7.04 3.52
N PRO A 76 -23.59 -7.22 4.63
CA PRO A 76 -23.06 -7.82 5.85
C PRO A 76 -22.56 -9.26 5.63
N ASP A 77 -23.20 -10.02 4.75
CA ASP A 77 -22.77 -11.38 4.40
C ASP A 77 -21.39 -11.41 3.73
N LEU A 78 -21.11 -10.45 2.85
CA LEU A 78 -19.81 -10.33 2.19
C LEU A 78 -18.72 -10.00 3.21
N VAL A 79 -19.00 -9.03 4.09
CA VAL A 79 -18.06 -8.62 5.14
C VAL A 79 -17.79 -9.76 6.12
N ASN A 80 -18.85 -10.41 6.62
CA ASN A 80 -18.72 -11.56 7.50
C ASN A 80 -17.98 -12.71 6.81
N GLY A 81 -18.26 -12.97 5.53
CA GLY A 81 -17.53 -13.95 4.73
C GLY A 81 -16.04 -13.63 4.62
N VAL A 82 -15.67 -12.38 4.34
CA VAL A 82 -14.27 -11.93 4.30
C VAL A 82 -13.58 -12.14 5.64
N PHE A 83 -14.21 -11.79 6.76
CA PHE A 83 -13.64 -12.01 8.09
C PHE A 83 -13.53 -13.51 8.44
N SER A 84 -14.56 -14.31 8.17
CA SER A 84 -14.53 -15.75 8.40
C SER A 84 -13.45 -16.43 7.57
N ILE A 85 -13.32 -16.06 6.29
CA ILE A 85 -12.25 -16.56 5.41
C ILE A 85 -10.89 -16.09 5.91
N ALA A 86 -10.75 -14.85 6.38
CA ALA A 86 -9.48 -14.36 6.92
C ALA A 86 -9.06 -15.15 8.17
N ILE A 87 -9.99 -15.45 9.08
CA ILE A 87 -9.71 -16.28 10.27
C ILE A 87 -9.33 -17.71 9.84
N LEU A 88 -10.11 -18.32 8.95
CA LEU A 88 -9.83 -19.65 8.42
C LEU A 88 -8.47 -19.70 7.70
N ALA A 89 -8.16 -18.69 6.89
CA ALA A 89 -6.91 -18.58 6.16
C ALA A 89 -5.73 -18.49 7.12
N ASN A 90 -5.84 -17.75 8.23
CA ASN A 90 -4.79 -17.69 9.25
C ASN A 90 -4.53 -19.06 9.90
N ILE A 91 -5.59 -19.86 10.15
CA ILE A 91 -5.45 -21.22 10.67
C ILE A 91 -4.79 -22.13 9.61
N LEU A 92 -5.27 -22.08 8.37
CA LEU A 92 -4.74 -22.86 7.24
C LEU A 92 -3.31 -22.46 6.85
N LEU A 93 -2.88 -21.24 7.16
CA LEU A 93 -1.54 -20.74 6.88
C LEU A 93 -0.47 -21.54 7.63
N ILE A 94 -0.80 -22.21 8.73
CA ILE A 94 0.16 -23.05 9.48
C ILE A 94 0.58 -24.27 8.63
N PRO A 95 -0.32 -25.19 8.24
CA PRO A 95 0.08 -26.35 7.42
C PRO A 95 0.45 -25.96 5.98
N ILE A 96 -0.30 -25.06 5.35
CA ILE A 96 -0.04 -24.66 3.95
C ILE A 96 1.24 -23.82 3.87
N GLY A 97 1.48 -22.93 4.82
CA GLY A 97 2.70 -22.13 4.87
C GLY A 97 3.95 -23.00 5.07
N TYR A 98 3.87 -24.03 5.93
CA TYR A 98 4.98 -24.96 6.11
C TYR A 98 5.32 -25.73 4.83
N LEU A 99 4.31 -26.27 4.13
CA LEU A 99 4.51 -26.91 2.82
C LEU A 99 5.00 -25.91 1.77
N GLY A 100 4.45 -24.70 1.79
CA GLY A 100 4.80 -23.60 0.91
C GLY A 100 6.27 -23.22 1.05
N ILE A 101 6.81 -23.10 2.26
CA ILE A 101 8.24 -22.78 2.47
C ILE A 101 9.15 -23.80 1.76
N LYS A 102 8.80 -25.10 1.80
CA LYS A 102 9.57 -26.14 1.11
C LYS A 102 9.50 -26.00 -0.41
N ALA A 103 8.34 -25.69 -0.96
CA ALA A 103 8.15 -25.48 -2.40
C ALA A 103 8.79 -24.16 -2.89
N PHE A 104 8.50 -23.05 -2.23
CA PHE A 104 8.99 -21.72 -2.60
C PHE A 104 10.50 -21.56 -2.44
N ALA A 105 11.14 -22.34 -1.56
CA ALA A 105 12.60 -22.39 -1.48
C ALA A 105 13.26 -22.79 -2.80
N PHE A 106 12.59 -23.59 -3.65
CA PHE A 106 13.10 -23.90 -4.99
C PHE A 106 12.99 -22.71 -5.93
N VAL A 107 11.85 -22.00 -5.91
CA VAL A 107 11.63 -20.80 -6.72
C VAL A 107 12.64 -19.71 -6.38
N LEU A 108 12.94 -19.51 -5.10
CA LEU A 108 13.93 -18.52 -4.63
C LEU A 108 15.37 -18.85 -5.05
N LYS A 109 15.68 -20.11 -5.37
CA LYS A 109 16.99 -20.52 -5.90
C LYS A 109 17.10 -20.33 -7.41
N MET A 110 15.99 -20.09 -8.12
CA MET A 110 16.00 -19.88 -9.55
C MET A 110 16.58 -18.51 -9.90
N LYS A 111 17.19 -18.40 -11.08
CA LYS A 111 17.67 -17.11 -11.59
C LYS A 111 16.51 -16.13 -11.66
N THR A 112 16.71 -14.91 -11.15
CA THR A 112 15.70 -13.84 -11.11
C THR A 112 15.04 -13.62 -12.48
N SER A 113 15.81 -13.73 -13.56
CA SER A 113 15.29 -13.63 -14.93
C SER A 113 14.17 -14.62 -15.23
N VAL A 114 14.27 -15.88 -14.76
CA VAL A 114 13.23 -16.90 -14.99
C VAL A 114 11.95 -16.55 -14.23
N VAL A 115 12.10 -16.11 -12.99
CA VAL A 115 10.97 -15.68 -12.14
C VAL A 115 10.26 -14.48 -12.78
N LEU A 116 11.01 -13.48 -13.24
CA LEU A 116 10.45 -12.29 -13.89
C LEU A 116 9.74 -12.64 -15.21
N THR A 117 10.31 -13.53 -16.02
CA THR A 117 9.64 -14.02 -17.24
C THR A 117 8.32 -14.70 -16.90
N ALA A 118 8.29 -15.55 -15.86
CA ALA A 118 7.06 -16.20 -15.42
C ALA A 118 6.02 -15.17 -14.95
N VAL A 119 6.42 -14.14 -14.21
CA VAL A 119 5.54 -13.04 -13.78
C VAL A 119 4.92 -12.34 -14.99
N VAL A 120 5.72 -11.98 -16.00
CA VAL A 120 5.22 -11.32 -17.23
C VAL A 120 4.21 -12.21 -17.95
N LEU A 121 4.50 -13.51 -18.09
CA LEU A 121 3.58 -14.47 -18.71
C LEU A 121 2.26 -14.59 -17.93
N PHE A 122 2.31 -14.73 -16.61
CA PHE A 122 1.10 -14.80 -15.79
C PHE A 122 0.31 -13.49 -15.81
N SER A 123 0.98 -12.35 -15.85
CA SER A 123 0.31 -11.05 -15.99
C SER A 123 -0.35 -10.89 -17.37
N MET A 124 0.22 -11.42 -18.45
CA MET A 124 -0.42 -11.44 -19.77
C MET A 124 -1.68 -12.31 -19.75
N ILE A 125 -1.58 -13.52 -19.17
CA ILE A 125 -2.72 -14.44 -19.02
C ILE A 125 -3.81 -13.79 -18.17
N GLY A 126 -3.46 -13.20 -17.03
CA GLY A 126 -4.40 -12.53 -16.14
C GLY A 126 -5.10 -11.34 -16.80
N SER A 127 -4.35 -10.53 -17.55
CA SER A 127 -4.91 -9.42 -18.32
C SER A 127 -5.91 -9.88 -19.37
N PHE A 128 -5.59 -10.97 -20.08
CA PHE A 128 -6.49 -11.56 -21.06
C PHE A 128 -7.74 -12.18 -20.40
N ALA A 129 -7.58 -12.84 -19.26
CA ALA A 129 -8.66 -13.61 -18.60
C ALA A 129 -9.86 -12.75 -18.15
N ILE A 130 -9.67 -11.44 -17.93
CA ILE A 130 -10.75 -10.57 -17.44
C ILE A 130 -11.78 -10.28 -18.53
N ARG A 131 -11.34 -9.97 -19.76
CA ARG A 131 -12.24 -9.57 -20.88
C ARG A 131 -12.07 -10.38 -22.15
N ASN A 132 -11.23 -11.42 -22.15
CA ASN A 132 -10.83 -12.19 -23.34
C ASN A 132 -10.39 -11.29 -24.51
N SER A 133 -9.64 -10.22 -24.20
CA SER A 133 -9.27 -9.18 -25.16
C SER A 133 -7.75 -9.07 -25.31
N TYR A 134 -7.28 -9.16 -26.56
CA TYR A 134 -5.87 -8.89 -26.89
C TYR A 134 -5.47 -7.44 -26.66
N PHE A 135 -6.43 -6.50 -26.70
CA PHE A 135 -6.18 -5.09 -26.38
C PHE A 135 -5.62 -4.94 -24.97
N ASP A 136 -6.12 -5.73 -24.02
CA ASP A 136 -5.71 -5.66 -22.62
C ASP A 136 -4.26 -6.08 -22.45
N ILE A 137 -3.81 -7.08 -23.23
CA ILE A 137 -2.41 -7.52 -23.29
C ILE A 137 -1.52 -6.38 -23.79
N TYR A 138 -1.93 -5.65 -24.84
CA TYR A 138 -1.14 -4.51 -25.35
C TYR A 138 -1.06 -3.37 -24.33
N VAL A 139 -2.17 -3.05 -23.64
CA VAL A 139 -2.19 -2.06 -22.57
C VAL A 139 -1.29 -2.50 -21.41
N MET A 140 -1.37 -3.76 -20.99
CA MET A 140 -0.51 -4.34 -19.97
C MET A 140 0.97 -4.21 -20.34
N LEU A 141 1.35 -4.56 -21.58
CA LEU A 141 2.72 -4.46 -22.05
C LEU A 141 3.23 -3.02 -22.09
N LEU A 142 2.40 -2.09 -22.58
CA LEU A 142 2.72 -0.66 -22.61
C LEU A 142 2.96 -0.11 -21.21
N PHE A 143 2.03 -0.35 -20.28
CA PHE A 143 2.17 0.11 -18.90
C PHE A 143 3.27 -0.63 -18.13
N GLY A 144 3.54 -1.89 -18.45
CA GLY A 144 4.69 -2.65 -17.93
C GLY A 144 6.01 -2.02 -18.37
N PHE A 145 6.13 -1.62 -19.63
CA PHE A 145 7.29 -0.90 -20.14
C PHE A 145 7.46 0.49 -19.51
N ILE A 146 6.36 1.24 -19.37
CA ILE A 146 6.36 2.54 -18.66
C ILE A 146 6.80 2.35 -17.19
N GLY A 147 6.30 1.32 -16.51
CA GLY A 147 6.70 0.99 -15.15
C GLY A 147 8.20 0.69 -15.03
N PHE A 148 8.75 -0.07 -15.99
CA PHE A 148 10.19 -0.33 -16.06
C PHE A 148 11.02 0.95 -16.27
N MET A 149 10.53 1.90 -17.08
CA MET A 149 11.16 3.21 -17.24
C MET A 149 11.12 4.03 -15.94
N PHE A 150 10.02 4.00 -15.21
CA PHE A 150 9.92 4.68 -13.91
C PHE A 150 10.85 4.08 -12.86
N GLU A 151 11.00 2.76 -12.84
CA GLU A 151 11.96 2.10 -11.97
C GLU A 151 13.40 2.54 -12.31
N ARG A 152 13.75 2.63 -13.60
CA ARG A 152 15.03 3.16 -14.08
C ARG A 152 15.26 4.62 -13.66
N LEU A 153 14.21 5.43 -13.63
CA LEU A 153 14.24 6.83 -13.20
C LEU A 153 14.15 7.00 -11.67
N SER A 154 14.14 5.90 -10.90
CA SER A 154 13.96 5.90 -9.44
C SER A 154 12.67 6.59 -8.97
N VAL A 155 11.66 6.62 -9.85
CA VAL A 155 10.31 7.10 -9.49
C VAL A 155 9.63 5.98 -8.72
N PRO A 156 9.05 6.27 -7.54
CA PRO A 156 8.43 5.22 -6.74
C PRO A 156 7.10 4.78 -7.39
N LEU A 157 7.06 3.54 -7.91
CA LEU A 157 5.86 2.98 -8.56
C LEU A 157 4.67 2.86 -7.59
N ALA A 158 4.92 2.53 -6.32
CA ALA A 158 3.86 2.28 -5.34
C ALA A 158 2.93 3.51 -5.11
N PRO A 159 3.44 4.72 -4.81
CA PRO A 159 2.63 5.94 -4.77
C PRO A 159 1.86 6.24 -6.05
N MET A 160 2.40 5.88 -7.22
CA MET A 160 1.73 6.13 -8.49
C MET A 160 0.52 5.22 -8.70
N ILE A 161 0.68 3.92 -8.44
CA ILE A 161 -0.45 2.97 -8.48
C ILE A 161 -1.51 3.40 -7.48
N LEU A 162 -1.09 3.82 -6.28
CA LEU A 162 -1.99 4.33 -5.25
C LEU A 162 -2.76 5.57 -5.74
N GLY A 163 -2.09 6.52 -6.39
CA GLY A 163 -2.71 7.70 -6.98
C GLY A 163 -3.69 7.37 -8.11
N LEU A 164 -3.37 6.37 -8.94
CA LEU A 164 -4.25 5.92 -10.03
C LEU A 164 -5.57 5.33 -9.48
N ILE A 165 -5.50 4.58 -8.39
CA ILE A 165 -6.67 3.93 -7.78
C ILE A 165 -7.48 4.94 -6.97
N LEU A 166 -6.82 5.81 -6.22
CA LEU A 166 -7.47 6.82 -5.38
C LEU A 166 -7.99 8.03 -6.17
N GLY A 167 -7.40 8.36 -7.32
CA GLY A 167 -7.75 9.52 -8.12
C GLY A 167 -9.25 9.62 -8.42
N PRO A 168 -9.87 8.59 -9.02
CA PRO A 168 -11.32 8.57 -9.26
C PRO A 168 -12.15 8.73 -7.98
N MET A 169 -11.74 8.07 -6.89
CA MET A 169 -12.44 8.18 -5.60
C MET A 169 -12.37 9.60 -5.04
N VAL A 170 -11.22 10.26 -5.16
CA VAL A 170 -11.03 11.65 -4.72
C VAL A 170 -11.87 12.59 -5.58
N GLU A 171 -11.86 12.42 -6.91
CA GLU A 171 -12.65 13.24 -7.83
C GLU A 171 -14.16 13.10 -7.58
N ASP A 172 -14.65 11.87 -7.42
CA ASP A 172 -16.06 11.61 -7.12
C ASP A 172 -16.49 12.25 -5.80
N ASN A 173 -15.68 12.08 -4.74
CA ASN A 173 -15.99 12.68 -3.45
C ASN A 173 -15.90 14.22 -3.47
N LEU A 174 -14.94 14.78 -4.21
CA LEU A 174 -14.83 16.23 -4.42
C LEU A 174 -16.05 16.75 -5.16
N ARG A 175 -16.48 16.07 -6.23
CA ARG A 175 -17.66 16.43 -7.02
C ARG A 175 -18.93 16.37 -6.18
N VAL A 176 -19.13 15.31 -5.40
CA VAL A 176 -20.26 15.18 -4.46
C VAL A 176 -20.23 16.31 -3.42
N GLY A 177 -19.04 16.63 -2.90
CA GLY A 177 -18.85 17.77 -1.99
C GLY A 177 -19.28 19.07 -2.64
N LEU A 178 -18.72 19.42 -3.79
CA LEU A 178 -19.02 20.66 -4.51
C LEU A 178 -20.50 20.79 -4.88
N ILE A 179 -21.15 19.70 -5.30
CA ILE A 179 -22.60 19.72 -5.57
C ILE A 179 -23.38 20.07 -4.31
N LYS A 180 -23.01 19.49 -3.15
CA LYS A 180 -23.66 19.79 -1.86
C LYS A 180 -23.41 21.21 -1.37
N THR A 181 -22.26 21.80 -1.70
CA THR A 181 -21.89 23.17 -1.29
C THR A 181 -22.29 24.23 -2.33
N GLY A 182 -22.97 23.86 -3.41
CA GLY A 182 -23.37 24.77 -4.48
C GLY A 182 -22.17 25.31 -5.29
N GLY A 183 -21.07 24.56 -5.35
CA GLY A 183 -19.84 24.93 -6.05
C GLY A 183 -18.87 25.77 -5.21
N SER A 184 -19.20 26.09 -3.96
CA SER A 184 -18.34 26.89 -3.09
C SER A 184 -17.24 26.03 -2.43
N MET A 185 -15.97 26.45 -2.61
CA MET A 185 -14.81 25.85 -1.95
C MET A 185 -14.67 26.30 -0.48
N ASP A 186 -15.30 27.42 -0.10
CA ASP A 186 -15.22 27.98 1.25
C ASP A 186 -15.75 27.02 2.33
N GLN A 187 -16.74 26.20 1.99
CA GLN A 187 -17.33 25.23 2.92
C GLN A 187 -16.36 24.12 3.35
N PHE A 188 -15.29 23.87 2.58
CA PHE A 188 -14.23 22.95 2.98
C PHE A 188 -13.34 23.54 4.10
N PHE A 189 -13.29 24.86 4.25
CA PHE A 189 -12.52 25.53 5.29
C PHE A 189 -13.37 25.95 6.50
N THR A 190 -14.68 26.16 6.33
CA THR A 190 -15.55 26.57 7.44
C THR A 190 -16.07 25.41 8.28
N ARG A 191 -16.11 24.18 7.73
CA ARG A 191 -16.52 22.97 8.46
C ARG A 191 -15.43 22.58 9.47
N PRO A 192 -15.74 22.48 10.79
CA PRO A 192 -14.74 22.27 11.83
C PRO A 192 -13.93 20.98 11.66
N ILE A 193 -14.56 19.89 11.21
CA ILE A 193 -13.86 18.61 10.95
C ILE A 193 -12.89 18.74 9.76
N SER A 194 -13.33 19.39 8.69
CA SER A 194 -12.51 19.59 7.49
C SER A 194 -11.33 20.52 7.77
N LEU A 195 -11.55 21.60 8.52
CA LEU A 195 -10.49 22.50 8.99
C LEU A 195 -9.46 21.77 9.84
N VAL A 196 -9.90 20.96 10.83
CA VAL A 196 -8.99 20.19 11.68
C VAL A 196 -8.16 19.20 10.86
N LEU A 197 -8.79 18.47 9.92
CA LEU A 197 -8.09 17.57 9.02
C LEU A 197 -7.09 18.31 8.11
N PHE A 198 -7.47 19.46 7.58
CA PHE A 198 -6.60 20.29 6.75
C PHE A 198 -5.37 20.77 7.55
N ILE A 199 -5.59 21.28 8.77
CA ILE A 199 -4.50 21.69 9.67
C ILE A 199 -3.58 20.50 9.99
N LEU A 200 -4.15 19.32 10.27
CA LEU A 200 -3.35 18.10 10.51
C LEU A 200 -2.52 17.70 9.29
N ILE A 201 -3.09 17.75 8.09
CA ILE A 201 -2.36 17.46 6.84
C ILE A 201 -1.19 18.43 6.67
N VAL A 202 -1.45 19.73 6.85
CA VAL A 202 -0.42 20.78 6.78
C VAL A 202 0.67 20.55 7.83
N LEU A 203 0.29 20.20 9.06
CA LEU A 203 1.23 19.89 10.15
C LEU A 203 2.05 18.63 9.88
N VAL A 204 1.48 17.57 9.32
CA VAL A 204 2.24 16.35 9.00
C VAL A 204 3.22 16.62 7.86
N PHE A 205 2.77 17.34 6.83
CA PHE A 205 3.59 17.63 5.64
C PHE A 205 4.70 18.65 5.93
N LEU A 206 4.39 19.73 6.66
CA LEU A 206 5.34 20.81 6.97
C LEU A 206 6.01 20.65 8.33
N GLY A 207 5.45 19.87 9.26
CA GLY A 207 5.96 19.77 10.63
C GLY A 207 7.31 19.09 10.73
N GLY A 208 7.59 18.07 9.92
CA GLY A 208 8.93 17.46 9.84
C GLY A 208 10.02 18.46 9.40
N PRO A 209 9.85 19.11 8.23
CA PRO A 209 10.72 20.20 7.78
C PRO A 209 10.82 21.35 8.78
N ALA A 210 9.70 21.83 9.33
CA ALA A 210 9.64 22.95 10.27
C ALA A 210 10.33 22.66 11.60
N LEU A 211 10.16 21.46 12.18
CA LEU A 211 10.88 21.06 13.40
C LEU A 211 12.39 20.95 13.14
N SER A 212 12.78 20.47 11.95
CA SER A 212 14.20 20.35 11.59
C SER A 212 14.87 21.72 11.42
N LEU A 213 14.14 22.71 10.90
CA LEU A 213 14.58 24.09 10.76
C LEU A 213 14.63 24.82 12.12
N LEU A 214 13.62 24.63 12.97
CA LEU A 214 13.60 25.13 14.35
C LEU A 214 14.75 24.54 15.18
N LYS A 215 15.00 23.24 15.10
CA LYS A 215 16.15 22.61 15.79
C LYS A 215 17.49 23.15 15.29
N LYS A 216 17.63 23.44 13.99
CA LYS A 216 18.83 24.08 13.44
C LYS A 216 18.98 25.53 13.92
N ALA A 217 17.89 26.29 14.02
CA ALA A 217 17.90 27.67 14.53
C ALA A 217 18.29 27.72 16.02
N PHE A 218 17.71 26.84 16.85
CA PHE A 218 18.04 26.75 18.28
C PHE A 218 19.42 26.13 18.55
N SER A 219 19.91 25.21 17.69
CA SER A 219 21.27 24.65 17.81
C SER A 219 22.37 25.65 17.44
N LYS A 220 22.07 26.64 16.58
CA LYS A 220 23.06 27.66 16.19
C LYS A 220 23.23 28.71 17.29
N SER A 221 22.14 29.06 17.99
CA SER A 221 22.16 29.99 19.13
C SER A 221 22.95 29.48 20.35
N LYS A 222 23.13 28.16 20.51
CA LYS A 222 23.88 27.57 21.65
C LYS A 222 25.38 27.37 21.37
N LYS A 223 25.87 27.79 20.20
CA LYS A 223 27.28 27.67 19.79
C LYS A 223 28.00 29.01 19.75
N GLU A 224 27.29 30.09 20.10
CA GLU A 224 27.77 31.48 20.13
C GLU A 224 27.84 32.06 21.57
N GLU A 225 27.53 31.26 22.59
CA GLU A 225 27.88 31.49 24.01
C GLU A 225 28.98 30.53 24.43
#